data_AF-W9GHP2-F1
#
_entry.id   AF-W9GHP2-F1
#
_cell.length_a   1.000
_cell.length_b   1.000
_cell.length_c   1.000
_cell.angle_alpha   90.00
_cell.angle_beta   90.00
_cell.angle_gamma   90.00
#
_symmetry.space_group_name_H-M   'P 1'
#
loop_
_entity.id
_entity.type
_entity.pdbx_description
1 polymer ?
#
loop_
_entity_poly.entity_id
_entity_poly.type
_entity_poly.pdbx_seq_one_letter_code
_entity_poly.pdbx_strand_id
1 'polypeptide(L)'
;MNVLLRLIGVPILEALVARLPRPLARTLGITLAVCSNLLPFVALATRQITLGDVVLVYWIESVVIFGWSVIRALTSRAGSRDLRRFAPLFASVFFGIWSLVMGVWAAVIAGSMGLTGGVVQYVVIVGAILLSTTYSLAYQWFFRGQRDVVSPIMAVVPAIPRCLPLMAGTLVGAMTMTLLPDDQVRAGLALIAFRTVVDVATQVVVDILGERRLAAPSPAAPRVAAQAS
;
A
#
# COMPACT_ATOMS: atom_id res chain seq x y z
N MET A 1 5.12 -3.26 -24.05
CA MET A 1 4.57 -3.63 -22.72
C MET A 1 5.60 -4.49 -22.02
N ASN A 2 6.22 -3.98 -20.95
CA ASN A 2 7.46 -4.53 -20.38
C ASN A 2 7.25 -5.97 -19.85
N VAL A 3 8.19 -6.86 -20.15
CA VAL A 3 8.27 -8.27 -19.69
C VAL A 3 7.99 -8.38 -18.19
N LEU A 4 8.44 -7.40 -17.41
CA LEU A 4 8.25 -7.29 -15.97
C LEU A 4 6.77 -7.28 -15.55
N LEU A 5 5.89 -6.57 -16.27
CA LEU A 5 4.45 -6.55 -15.95
C LEU A 5 3.77 -7.87 -16.28
N ARG A 6 4.25 -8.59 -17.31
CA ARG A 6 3.75 -9.92 -17.67
C ARG A 6 4.15 -10.95 -16.63
N LEU A 7 5.39 -10.91 -16.15
CA LEU A 7 5.90 -11.80 -15.10
C LEU A 7 5.13 -11.63 -13.78
N ILE A 8 4.75 -10.39 -13.43
CA ILE A 8 3.97 -10.09 -12.22
C ILE A 8 2.47 -10.47 -12.40
N GLY A 9 2.05 -10.91 -13.58
CA GLY A 9 0.66 -11.33 -13.83
C GLY A 9 -0.35 -10.18 -13.91
N VAL A 10 0.13 -8.93 -14.03
CA VAL A 10 -0.73 -7.74 -14.14
C VAL A 10 -1.79 -7.87 -15.24
N PRO A 11 -1.48 -8.39 -16.45
CA PRO A 11 -2.50 -8.54 -17.50
C PRO A 11 -3.63 -9.52 -17.13
N ILE A 12 -3.33 -10.57 -16.37
CA ILE A 12 -4.33 -11.54 -15.93
C ILE A 12 -5.27 -10.87 -14.93
N LEU A 13 -4.70 -10.13 -13.97
CA LEU A 13 -5.49 -9.39 -13.00
C LEU A 13 -6.31 -8.27 -13.64
N GLU A 14 -5.75 -7.54 -14.60
CA GLU A 14 -6.47 -6.53 -15.38
C GLU A 14 -7.65 -7.15 -16.12
N ALA A 15 -7.47 -8.31 -16.77
CA ALA A 15 -8.53 -9.03 -17.46
C ALA A 15 -9.62 -9.55 -16.52
N LEU A 16 -9.25 -10.05 -15.34
CA LEU A 16 -10.20 -10.51 -14.32
C LEU A 16 -11.02 -9.35 -13.76
N VAL A 17 -10.34 -8.28 -13.38
CA VAL A 17 -10.98 -7.08 -12.80
C VAL A 17 -11.88 -6.39 -13.83
N ALA A 18 -11.50 -6.41 -15.11
CA ALA A 18 -12.31 -5.83 -16.18
C ALA A 18 -13.68 -6.52 -16.38
N ARG A 19 -13.85 -7.74 -15.88
CA ARG A 19 -15.12 -8.47 -15.92
C ARG A 19 -16.04 -8.15 -14.75
N LEU A 20 -15.55 -7.45 -13.72
CA LEU A 20 -16.33 -7.16 -12.52
C LEU A 20 -17.12 -5.87 -12.66
N PRO A 21 -18.41 -5.83 -12.25
CA PRO A 21 -19.13 -4.59 -12.06
C PRO A 21 -18.40 -3.67 -11.08
N ARG A 22 -18.36 -2.37 -11.38
CA ARG A 22 -17.71 -1.35 -10.53
C ARG A 22 -18.03 -1.45 -9.03
N PRO A 23 -19.29 -1.57 -8.58
CA PRO A 23 -19.59 -1.67 -7.16
C PRO A 23 -18.97 -2.93 -6.54
N LEU A 24 -18.99 -4.05 -7.26
CA LEU A 24 -18.41 -5.30 -6.79
C LEU A 24 -16.88 -5.21 -6.71
N ALA A 25 -16.23 -4.62 -7.70
CA ALA A 25 -14.78 -4.44 -7.69
C ALA A 25 -14.32 -3.54 -6.51
N ARG A 26 -15.10 -2.50 -6.18
CA ARG A 26 -14.86 -1.65 -5.01
C ARG A 26 -15.06 -2.43 -3.70
N THR A 27 -16.19 -3.12 -3.55
CA THR A 27 -16.48 -3.92 -2.35
C THR A 27 -15.42 -4.98 -2.14
N LEU A 28 -15.03 -5.72 -3.18
CA LEU A 28 -13.96 -6.71 -3.13
C LEU A 28 -12.64 -6.09 -2.64
N GLY A 29 -12.29 -4.90 -3.13
CA GLY A 29 -11.10 -4.20 -2.67
C GLY A 29 -11.14 -3.88 -1.17
N ILE A 30 -12.27 -3.39 -0.67
CA ILE A 30 -12.45 -3.07 0.76
C ILE A 30 -12.42 -4.37 1.58
N THR A 31 -13.12 -5.41 1.14
CA THR A 31 -13.12 -6.73 1.78
C THR A 31 -11.71 -7.29 1.87
N LEU A 32 -10.92 -7.25 0.79
CA LEU A 32 -9.54 -7.72 0.81
C LEU A 32 -8.67 -6.94 1.80
N ALA A 33 -8.83 -5.62 1.89
CA ALA A 33 -8.10 -4.79 2.86
C ALA A 33 -8.49 -5.09 4.31
N VAL A 34 -9.77 -5.34 4.58
CA VAL A 34 -10.24 -5.72 5.92
C VAL A 34 -9.75 -7.13 6.26
N CYS A 35 -9.90 -8.09 5.35
CA CYS A 35 -9.47 -9.47 5.56
C CYS A 35 -7.95 -9.58 5.76
N SER A 36 -7.13 -8.82 5.02
CA SER A 36 -5.67 -8.85 5.20
C SER A 36 -5.24 -8.37 6.58
N ASN A 37 -5.99 -7.47 7.20
CA ASN A 37 -5.74 -6.99 8.56
C ASN A 37 -6.39 -7.86 9.65
N LEU A 38 -7.48 -8.54 9.34
CA LEU A 38 -8.14 -9.45 10.30
C LEU A 38 -7.28 -10.67 10.62
N LEU A 39 -6.46 -11.14 9.67
CA LEU A 39 -5.56 -12.27 9.88
C LEU A 39 -4.55 -12.03 11.02
N PRO A 40 -3.70 -10.98 11.00
CA PRO A 40 -2.82 -10.69 12.13
C PRO A 40 -3.62 -10.31 13.39
N PHE A 41 -4.80 -9.71 13.27
CA PHE A 41 -5.66 -9.41 14.43
C PHE A 41 -6.05 -10.68 15.19
N VAL A 42 -6.62 -11.67 14.49
CA VAL A 42 -7.05 -12.94 15.08
C VAL A 42 -5.85 -13.73 15.59
N ALA A 43 -4.75 -13.75 14.84
CA ALA A 43 -3.52 -14.41 15.25
C ALA A 43 -2.95 -13.82 16.55
N LEU A 44 -2.93 -12.49 16.70
CA LEU A 44 -2.47 -11.83 17.91
C LEU A 44 -3.44 -12.04 19.08
N ALA A 45 -4.75 -11.93 18.82
CA ALA A 45 -5.79 -12.14 19.83
C ALA A 45 -5.77 -13.57 20.41
N THR A 46 -5.45 -14.56 19.56
CA THR A 46 -5.28 -15.96 19.95
C THR A 46 -3.86 -16.29 20.42
N ARG A 47 -2.99 -15.27 20.54
CA ARG A 47 -1.58 -15.39 20.97
C ARG A 47 -0.74 -16.36 20.13
N GLN A 48 -1.10 -16.54 18.86
CA GLN A 48 -0.31 -17.30 17.90
C GLN A 48 0.89 -16.48 17.40
N ILE A 49 0.74 -15.16 17.36
CA ILE A 49 1.81 -14.20 17.08
C ILE A 49 1.97 -13.21 18.23
N THR A 50 3.15 -12.63 18.37
CA THR A 50 3.48 -11.54 19.30
C THR A 50 3.29 -10.16 18.64
N LEU A 51 3.47 -9.10 19.43
CA LEU A 51 3.57 -7.74 18.90
C LEU A 51 4.81 -7.57 17.99
N GLY A 52 5.90 -8.30 18.25
CA GLY A 52 7.09 -8.33 17.40
C GLY A 52 6.79 -8.85 16.00
N ASP A 53 6.05 -9.96 15.91
CA ASP A 53 5.59 -10.51 14.62
C ASP A 53 4.72 -9.49 13.86
N VAL A 54 3.82 -8.76 14.54
CA VAL A 54 2.95 -7.74 13.92
C VAL A 54 3.76 -6.59 13.33
N VAL A 55 4.72 -6.06 14.07
CA VAL A 55 5.59 -4.97 13.58
C VAL A 55 6.40 -5.44 12.37
N LEU A 56 6.91 -6.68 12.39
CA LEU A 56 7.62 -7.27 11.25
C LEU A 56 6.71 -7.39 10.02
N VAL A 57 5.48 -7.87 10.18
CA VAL A 57 4.49 -7.96 9.09
C VAL A 57 4.22 -6.58 8.49
N TYR A 58 4.09 -5.53 9.32
CA TYR A 58 3.86 -4.16 8.84
C TYR A 58 5.06 -3.56 8.13
N TRP A 59 6.26 -3.94 8.52
CA TRP A 59 7.45 -3.59 7.76
C TRP A 59 7.43 -4.23 6.37
N ILE A 60 7.15 -5.54 6.28
CA ILE A 60 7.01 -6.25 4.99
C ILE A 60 5.92 -5.60 4.12
N GLU A 61 4.76 -5.32 4.70
CA GLU A 61 3.67 -4.65 4.01
C GLU A 61 4.09 -3.28 3.45
N SER A 62 4.81 -2.48 4.24
CA SER A 62 5.29 -1.18 3.80
C SER A 62 6.24 -1.30 2.61
N VAL A 63 7.15 -2.28 2.63
CA VAL A 63 8.04 -2.59 1.50
C VAL A 63 7.24 -2.94 0.24
N VAL A 64 6.21 -3.78 0.38
CA VAL A 64 5.32 -4.17 -0.73
C VAL A 64 4.59 -2.94 -1.30
N ILE A 65 4.02 -2.10 -0.44
CA ILE A 65 3.30 -0.88 -0.85
C ILE A 65 4.23 0.06 -1.60
N PHE A 66 5.47 0.25 -1.16
CA PHE A 66 6.42 1.09 -1.89
C PHE A 66 6.86 0.48 -3.21
N GLY A 67 7.09 -0.82 -3.26
CA GLY A 67 7.35 -1.53 -4.52
C GLY A 67 6.26 -1.22 -5.54
N TRP A 68 5.00 -1.30 -5.13
CA TRP A 68 3.87 -0.93 -5.99
C TRP A 68 3.82 0.55 -6.34
N SER A 69 4.13 1.47 -5.42
CA SER A 69 4.25 2.90 -5.73
C SER A 69 5.34 3.21 -6.75
N VAL A 70 6.48 2.52 -6.70
CA VAL A 70 7.53 2.63 -7.71
C VAL A 70 7.02 2.13 -9.07
N ILE A 71 6.30 0.99 -9.11
CA ILE A 71 5.66 0.53 -10.35
C ILE A 71 4.67 1.58 -10.88
N ARG A 72 3.86 2.20 -10.02
CA ARG A 72 2.94 3.26 -10.44
C ARG A 72 3.72 4.44 -11.04
N ALA A 73 4.77 4.92 -10.38
CA ALA A 73 5.61 5.99 -10.91
C ALA A 73 6.25 5.63 -12.26
N LEU A 74 6.77 4.41 -12.41
CA LEU A 74 7.38 3.91 -13.65
C LEU A 74 6.39 3.76 -14.80
N THR A 75 5.12 3.46 -14.50
CA THR A 75 4.09 3.16 -15.50
C THR A 75 3.13 4.33 -15.75
N SER A 76 3.30 5.44 -15.03
CA SER A 76 2.55 6.68 -15.26
C SER A 76 2.87 7.24 -16.66
N ARG A 77 1.81 7.59 -17.39
CA ARG A 77 1.86 8.21 -18.72
C ARG A 77 1.60 9.70 -18.69
N ALA A 78 1.12 10.22 -17.57
CA ALA A 78 0.91 11.66 -17.36
C ALA A 78 2.23 12.39 -17.04
N GLY A 79 2.18 13.73 -17.05
CA GLY A 79 3.28 14.60 -16.63
C GLY A 79 4.40 14.79 -17.67
N SER A 80 5.43 15.56 -17.28
CA SER A 80 6.60 15.83 -18.13
C SER A 80 7.53 14.61 -18.22
N ARG A 81 8.39 14.58 -19.26
CA ARG A 81 9.37 13.52 -19.46
C ARG A 81 10.39 13.45 -18.30
N ASP A 82 10.78 14.61 -17.77
CA ASP A 82 11.76 14.69 -16.68
C ASP A 82 11.20 14.12 -15.38
N LEU A 83 9.93 14.45 -15.04
CA LEU A 83 9.26 13.89 -13.87
C LEU A 83 9.10 12.37 -13.95
N ARG A 84 8.86 11.81 -15.14
CA ARG A 84 8.79 10.35 -15.35
C ARG A 84 10.12 9.64 -15.10
N ARG A 85 11.25 10.32 -15.28
CA ARG A 85 12.60 9.77 -14.98
C ARG A 85 12.96 9.97 -13.52
N PHE A 86 12.71 11.16 -12.98
CA PHE A 86 13.08 11.53 -11.62
C PHE A 86 12.25 10.81 -10.56
N ALA A 87 10.92 10.77 -10.69
CA ALA A 87 10.04 10.29 -9.62
C ALA A 87 10.28 8.82 -9.21
N PRO A 88 10.49 7.86 -10.14
CA PRO A 88 10.82 6.49 -9.75
C PRO A 88 12.15 6.37 -9.00
N LEU A 89 13.17 7.15 -9.41
CA LEU A 89 14.47 7.18 -8.74
C LEU A 89 14.33 7.75 -7.34
N PHE A 90 13.70 8.93 -7.23
CA PHE A 90 13.42 9.57 -5.95
C PHE A 90 12.64 8.63 -5.02
N ALA A 91 11.56 8.02 -5.50
CA ALA A 91 10.76 7.08 -4.73
C ALA A 91 11.59 5.87 -4.28
N SER A 92 12.40 5.28 -5.16
CA SER A 92 13.22 4.11 -4.82
C SER A 92 14.27 4.43 -3.76
N VAL A 93 14.94 5.59 -3.86
CA VAL A 93 15.95 6.00 -2.87
C VAL A 93 15.29 6.35 -1.54
N PHE A 94 14.27 7.22 -1.56
CA PHE A 94 13.59 7.67 -0.36
C PHE A 94 12.95 6.51 0.40
N PHE A 95 12.20 5.65 -0.31
CA PHE A 95 11.58 4.49 0.33
C PHE A 95 12.56 3.37 0.66
N GLY A 96 13.65 3.23 -0.09
CA GLY A 96 14.72 2.29 0.24
C GLY A 96 15.35 2.65 1.59
N ILE A 97 15.74 3.91 1.78
CA ILE A 97 16.29 4.41 3.04
C ILE A 97 15.27 4.28 4.17
N TRP A 98 14.02 4.73 3.95
CA TRP A 98 12.98 4.63 4.96
C TRP A 98 12.71 3.17 5.37
N SER A 99 12.61 2.26 4.40
CA SER A 99 12.35 0.84 4.67
C SER A 99 13.52 0.19 5.39
N LEU A 100 14.75 0.60 5.10
CA LEU A 100 15.93 0.13 5.81
C LEU A 100 15.88 0.57 7.29
N VAL A 101 15.68 1.86 7.54
CA VAL A 101 15.61 2.40 8.92
C VAL A 101 14.50 1.72 9.71
N MET A 102 13.30 1.63 9.13
CA MET A 102 12.18 0.97 9.79
C MET A 102 12.36 -0.54 9.92
N GLY A 103 13.10 -1.17 9.00
CA GLY A 103 13.44 -2.58 9.07
C GLY A 103 14.38 -2.89 10.23
N VAL A 104 15.36 -2.03 10.48
CA VAL A 104 16.23 -2.14 11.66
C VAL A 104 15.40 -2.05 12.94
N TRP A 105 14.51 -1.06 13.04
CA TRP A 105 13.63 -0.93 14.21
C TRP A 105 12.67 -2.12 14.38
N ALA A 106 12.07 -2.57 13.28
CA ALA A 106 11.19 -3.74 13.30
C ALA A 106 11.94 -5.00 13.74
N ALA A 107 13.18 -5.20 13.27
CA ALA A 107 14.03 -6.31 13.69
C ALA A 107 14.42 -6.25 15.17
N VAL A 108 14.75 -5.06 15.68
CA VAL A 108 15.05 -4.86 17.11
C VAL A 108 13.83 -5.19 17.97
N ILE A 109 12.66 -4.66 17.61
CA ILE A 109 11.42 -4.91 18.34
C ILE A 109 11.06 -6.40 18.28
N ALA A 110 11.09 -7.01 17.09
CA ALA A 110 10.87 -8.44 16.88
C ALA A 110 11.81 -9.31 17.71
N GLY A 111 13.11 -9.00 17.72
CA GLY A 111 14.10 -9.73 18.50
C GLY A 111 13.89 -9.59 20.01
N SER A 112 13.44 -8.41 20.46
CA SER A 112 13.21 -8.14 21.89
C SER A 112 11.89 -8.72 22.43
N MET A 113 10.85 -8.75 21.61
CA MET A 113 9.52 -9.27 21.99
C MET A 113 9.34 -10.75 21.65
N GLY A 114 10.27 -11.32 20.89
CA GLY A 114 10.20 -12.66 20.35
C GLY A 114 9.30 -12.75 19.11
N LEU A 115 9.51 -13.81 18.35
CA LEU A 115 8.69 -14.19 17.20
C LEU A 115 8.10 -15.58 17.48
N THR A 116 6.78 -15.68 17.50
CA THR A 116 6.09 -16.97 17.73
C THR A 116 5.36 -17.48 16.50
N GLY A 117 5.22 -16.64 15.47
CA GLY A 117 4.53 -17.02 14.23
C GLY A 117 5.23 -18.14 13.47
N GLY A 118 4.46 -19.14 13.05
CA GLY A 118 4.96 -20.20 12.17
C GLY A 118 5.13 -19.73 10.71
N VAL A 119 6.00 -20.37 9.94
CA VAL A 119 6.26 -20.02 8.53
C VAL A 119 4.98 -20.00 7.70
N VAL A 120 4.09 -20.99 7.87
CA VAL A 120 2.82 -21.06 7.14
C VAL A 120 1.94 -19.85 7.45
N GLN A 121 1.89 -19.43 8.71
CA GLN A 121 1.11 -18.28 9.15
C GLN A 121 1.64 -16.98 8.51
N TYR A 122 2.96 -16.80 8.49
CA TYR A 122 3.60 -15.70 7.78
C TYR A 122 3.28 -15.70 6.28
N VAL A 123 3.37 -16.86 5.62
CA VAL A 123 3.03 -17.00 4.20
C VAL A 123 1.58 -16.61 3.94
N VAL A 124 0.64 -17.03 4.80
CA VAL A 124 -0.78 -16.68 4.67
C VAL A 124 -1.00 -15.18 4.87
N ILE A 125 -0.44 -14.58 5.92
CA ILE A 125 -0.61 -13.14 6.22
C ILE A 125 0.02 -12.29 5.11
N VAL A 126 1.28 -12.55 4.78
CA VAL A 126 2.01 -11.81 3.72
C VAL A 126 1.34 -12.04 2.36
N GLY A 127 0.88 -13.25 2.08
CA GLY A 127 0.13 -13.57 0.87
C GLY A 127 -1.17 -12.77 0.75
N ALA A 128 -1.92 -12.62 1.85
CA ALA A 128 -3.14 -11.81 1.88
C ALA A 128 -2.84 -10.31 1.66
N ILE A 129 -1.77 -9.79 2.27
CA ILE A 129 -1.31 -8.40 2.07
C ILE A 129 -0.90 -8.18 0.61
N LEU A 130 -0.11 -9.09 0.04
CA LEU A 130 0.28 -9.04 -1.37
C LEU A 130 -0.96 -9.05 -2.25
N LEU A 131 -1.89 -9.98 -2.04
CA LEU A 131 -3.11 -10.07 -2.82
C LEU A 131 -3.94 -8.77 -2.75
N SER A 132 -4.15 -8.22 -1.54
CA SER A 132 -4.90 -6.98 -1.33
C SER A 132 -4.26 -5.78 -2.03
N THR A 133 -2.94 -5.61 -1.85
CA THR A 133 -2.20 -4.49 -2.43
C THR A 133 -2.05 -4.60 -3.94
N THR A 134 -1.79 -5.81 -4.47
CA THR A 134 -1.74 -6.08 -5.90
C THR A 134 -3.10 -5.90 -6.56
N TYR A 135 -4.20 -6.32 -5.90
CA TYR A 135 -5.55 -6.04 -6.39
C TYR A 135 -5.82 -4.53 -6.48
N SER A 136 -5.47 -3.77 -5.43
CA SER A 136 -5.60 -2.31 -5.43
C SER A 136 -4.82 -1.67 -6.59
N LEU A 137 -3.60 -2.16 -6.86
CA LEU A 137 -2.81 -1.73 -8.03
C LEU A 137 -3.52 -2.07 -9.35
N ALA A 138 -3.93 -3.32 -9.56
CA ALA A 138 -4.59 -3.76 -10.79
C ALA A 138 -5.88 -2.97 -11.07
N TYR A 139 -6.74 -2.85 -10.06
CA TYR A 139 -8.03 -2.17 -10.20
C TYR A 139 -7.91 -0.67 -10.39
N GLN A 140 -7.21 0.03 -9.47
CA GLN A 140 -7.19 1.49 -9.49
C GLN A 140 -6.22 2.01 -10.55
N TRP A 141 -5.03 1.41 -10.67
CA TRP A 141 -3.98 1.96 -11.51
C TRP A 141 -4.15 1.61 -12.98
N PHE A 142 -4.34 0.33 -13.27
CA PHE A 142 -4.44 -0.19 -14.64
C PHE A 142 -5.87 -0.10 -15.16
N PHE A 143 -6.82 -0.75 -14.49
CA PHE A 143 -8.19 -0.87 -15.00
C PHE A 143 -8.96 0.46 -15.01
N ARG A 144 -8.91 1.24 -13.92
CA ARG A 144 -9.54 2.57 -13.86
C ARG A 144 -8.76 3.65 -14.64
N GLY A 145 -7.64 3.31 -15.28
CA GLY A 145 -6.88 4.25 -16.10
C GLY A 145 -6.20 5.37 -15.32
N GLN A 146 -6.00 5.25 -13.99
CA GLN A 146 -5.31 6.28 -13.22
C GLN A 146 -3.89 6.54 -13.75
N ARG A 147 -3.23 5.53 -14.34
CA ARG A 147 -1.91 5.70 -14.98
C ARG A 147 -1.87 6.78 -16.06
N ASP A 148 -3.01 7.04 -16.71
CA ASP A 148 -3.09 7.97 -17.83
C ASP A 148 -3.31 9.43 -17.36
N VAL A 149 -3.76 9.63 -16.11
CA VAL A 149 -4.11 10.96 -15.56
C VAL A 149 -3.29 11.37 -14.33
N VAL A 150 -2.71 10.42 -13.59
CA VAL A 150 -1.94 10.69 -12.37
C VAL A 150 -0.47 10.84 -12.71
N SER A 151 0.12 12.00 -12.36
CA SER A 151 1.55 12.25 -12.58
C SER A 151 2.43 11.30 -11.74
N PRO A 152 3.67 11.04 -12.17
CA PRO A 152 4.57 10.09 -11.50
C PRO A 152 4.77 10.37 -10.01
N ILE A 153 4.87 11.64 -9.62
CA ILE A 153 5.02 12.02 -8.20
C ILE A 153 3.74 11.79 -7.40
N MET A 154 2.58 12.10 -7.99
CA MET A 154 1.29 11.87 -7.33
C MET A 154 0.95 10.38 -7.23
N ALA A 155 1.54 9.54 -8.08
CA ALA A 155 1.40 8.09 -8.05
C ALA A 155 1.96 7.47 -6.75
N VAL A 156 2.90 8.18 -6.11
CA VAL A 156 3.61 7.76 -4.91
C VAL A 156 2.93 8.20 -3.62
N VAL A 157 2.25 9.34 -3.65
CA VAL A 157 1.61 9.97 -2.48
C VAL A 157 0.69 9.02 -1.69
N PRO A 158 -0.14 8.16 -2.30
CA PRO A 158 -1.02 7.26 -1.55
C PRO A 158 -0.30 6.27 -0.63
N ALA A 159 1.00 6.00 -0.83
CA ALA A 159 1.75 5.15 0.08
C ALA A 159 2.10 5.86 1.40
N ILE A 160 2.21 7.18 1.42
CA ILE A 160 2.62 7.96 2.60
C ILE A 160 1.71 7.71 3.82
N PRO A 161 0.38 7.86 3.75
CA PRO A 161 -0.47 7.60 4.91
C PRO A 161 -0.39 6.14 5.38
N ARG A 162 -0.13 5.20 4.47
CA ARG A 162 0.05 3.77 4.81
C ARG A 162 1.39 3.49 5.51
N CYS A 163 2.27 4.47 5.67
CA CYS A 163 3.46 4.36 6.50
C CYS A 163 3.18 4.62 7.98
N LEU A 164 2.12 5.37 8.29
CA LEU A 164 1.79 5.79 9.65
C LEU A 164 1.63 4.61 10.62
N PRO A 165 1.02 3.47 10.23
CA PRO A 165 0.89 2.34 11.14
C PRO A 165 2.22 1.67 11.47
N LEU A 166 3.20 1.66 10.57
CA LEU A 166 4.54 1.18 10.90
C LEU A 166 5.24 2.15 11.87
N MET A 167 5.13 3.47 11.66
CA MET A 167 5.65 4.48 12.59
C MET A 167 5.01 4.37 13.97
N ALA A 168 3.68 4.23 14.01
CA ALA A 168 2.96 4.00 15.25
C ALA A 168 3.38 2.68 15.88
N GLY A 169 3.57 1.63 15.08
CA GLY A 169 3.99 0.31 15.57
C GLY A 169 5.38 0.30 16.17
N THR A 170 6.35 0.99 15.57
CA THR A 170 7.70 1.11 16.14
C THR A 170 7.69 1.92 17.43
N LEU A 171 6.90 3.00 17.51
CA LEU A 171 6.73 3.78 18.73
C LEU A 171 6.05 2.97 19.85
N VAL A 172 4.92 2.32 19.54
CA VAL A 172 4.18 1.46 20.47
C VAL A 172 5.04 0.29 20.92
N GLY A 173 5.83 -0.30 20.02
CA GLY A 173 6.78 -1.36 20.34
C GLY A 173 7.82 -0.87 21.35
N ALA A 174 8.47 0.26 21.09
CA ALA A 174 9.44 0.85 22.02
C ALA A 174 8.83 1.19 23.38
N MET A 175 7.61 1.74 23.41
CA MET A 175 6.90 2.07 24.65
C MET A 175 6.51 0.81 25.44
N THR A 176 6.02 -0.25 24.78
CA THR A 176 5.64 -1.48 25.48
C THR A 176 6.84 -2.25 26.03
N MET A 177 8.00 -2.18 25.36
CA MET A 177 9.26 -2.73 25.89
C MET A 177 9.72 -2.06 27.19
N THR A 178 9.41 -0.76 27.37
CA THR A 178 10.01 0.06 28.42
C THR A 178 9.04 0.46 29.52
N LEU A 179 7.77 0.70 29.18
CA LEU A 179 6.78 1.31 30.06
C LEU A 179 5.61 0.38 30.40
N LEU A 180 5.25 -0.55 29.51
CA LEU A 180 4.01 -1.34 29.60
C LEU A 180 4.20 -2.80 29.12
N PRO A 181 5.04 -3.60 29.80
CA PRO A 181 5.41 -4.94 29.31
C PRO A 181 4.25 -5.94 29.30
N ASP A 182 3.25 -5.77 30.17
CA ASP A 182 2.09 -6.70 30.28
C ASP A 182 0.97 -6.42 29.27
N ASP A 183 1.01 -5.26 28.60
CA ASP A 183 -0.09 -4.76 27.75
C ASP A 183 0.15 -4.97 26.24
N GLN A 184 1.15 -5.77 25.86
CA GLN A 184 1.58 -5.97 24.46
C GLN A 184 0.44 -6.42 23.52
N VAL A 185 -0.42 -7.34 23.96
CA VAL A 185 -1.54 -7.84 23.15
C VAL A 185 -2.54 -6.72 22.89
N ARG A 186 -2.95 -5.98 23.93
CA ARG A 186 -3.88 -4.85 23.79
C ARG A 186 -3.30 -3.76 22.88
N ALA A 187 -2.03 -3.43 23.06
CA ALA A 187 -1.32 -2.45 22.24
C ALA A 187 -1.27 -2.89 20.76
N GLY A 188 -0.94 -4.16 20.50
CA GLY A 188 -0.93 -4.69 19.15
C GLY A 188 -2.31 -4.74 18.49
N LEU A 189 -3.37 -5.11 19.23
CA LEU A 189 -4.73 -5.10 18.69
C LEU A 189 -5.20 -3.68 18.35
N ALA A 190 -4.89 -2.70 19.20
CA ALA A 190 -5.17 -1.29 18.94
C ALA A 190 -4.41 -0.78 17.70
N LEU A 191 -3.14 -1.19 17.55
CA LEU A 191 -2.33 -0.88 16.38
C LEU A 191 -2.91 -1.50 15.10
N ILE A 192 -3.42 -2.74 15.16
CA ILE A 192 -4.07 -3.40 14.02
C ILE A 192 -5.41 -2.76 13.65
N ALA A 193 -6.20 -2.37 14.65
CA ALA A 193 -7.42 -1.60 14.41
C ALA A 193 -7.09 -0.25 13.72
N PHE A 194 -6.10 0.49 14.25
CA PHE A 194 -5.64 1.74 13.66
C PHE A 194 -5.17 1.55 12.21
N ARG A 195 -4.36 0.52 11.94
CA ARG A 195 -3.91 0.16 10.58
C ARG A 195 -5.09 -0.05 9.64
N THR A 196 -6.05 -0.88 10.06
CA THR A 196 -7.23 -1.23 9.26
C THR A 196 -8.00 0.04 8.85
N VAL A 197 -8.19 0.97 9.80
CA VAL A 197 -8.84 2.25 9.53
C VAL A 197 -8.07 3.07 8.50
N VAL A 198 -6.74 3.19 8.64
CA VAL A 198 -5.89 3.93 7.70
C VAL A 198 -5.94 3.33 6.30
N ASP A 199 -5.90 2.00 6.17
CA ASP A 199 -5.93 1.32 4.87
C ASP A 199 -7.27 1.51 4.15
N VAL A 200 -8.38 1.28 4.86
CA VAL A 200 -9.73 1.45 4.33
C VAL A 200 -9.96 2.91 3.96
N ALA A 201 -9.59 3.86 4.84
CA ALA A 201 -9.72 5.28 4.56
C ALA A 201 -8.90 5.69 3.32
N THR A 202 -7.64 5.26 3.23
CA THR A 202 -6.78 5.54 2.07
C THR A 202 -7.40 4.97 0.79
N GLN A 203 -7.93 3.74 0.84
CA GLN A 203 -8.54 3.11 -0.31
C GLN A 203 -9.80 3.82 -0.79
N VAL A 204 -10.67 4.23 0.13
CA VAL A 204 -11.88 5.00 -0.16
C VAL A 204 -11.52 6.38 -0.74
N VAL A 205 -10.56 7.08 -0.14
CA VAL A 205 -10.09 8.39 -0.63
C VAL A 205 -9.51 8.27 -2.04
N VAL A 206 -8.69 7.26 -2.32
CA VAL A 206 -8.10 7.05 -3.65
C VAL A 206 -9.18 6.73 -4.69
N ASP A 207 -10.21 5.95 -4.34
CA ASP A 207 -11.33 5.66 -5.25
C ASP A 207 -12.12 6.94 -5.56
N ILE A 208 -12.51 7.71 -4.54
CA ILE A 208 -13.25 8.98 -4.71
C ILE A 208 -12.45 10.00 -5.53
N LEU A 209 -11.16 10.19 -5.21
CA LEU A 209 -10.30 11.13 -5.94
C LEU A 209 -10.05 10.66 -7.39
N GLY A 210 -9.95 9.35 -7.60
CA GLY A 210 -9.84 8.76 -8.92
C GLY A 210 -11.06 9.06 -9.78
N GLU A 211 -12.27 8.87 -9.24
CA GLU A 211 -13.53 9.16 -9.93
C GLU A 211 -13.65 10.64 -10.30
N ARG A 212 -13.34 11.54 -9.36
CA ARG A 212 -13.39 12.99 -9.62
C ARG A 212 -12.42 13.43 -10.72
N ARG A 213 -11.21 12.85 -10.76
CA ARG A 213 -10.21 13.17 -11.80
C ARG A 213 -10.59 12.64 -13.17
N LEU A 214 -11.20 11.47 -13.24
CA LEU A 214 -11.68 10.90 -14.50
C LEU A 214 -12.93 11.62 -15.04
N ALA A 215 -13.76 12.17 -14.15
CA ALA A 215 -14.93 12.95 -14.52
C ALA A 215 -14.62 14.41 -14.89
N ALA A 216 -13.43 14.92 -14.54
CA ALA A 216 -13.04 16.28 -14.87
C ALA A 216 -12.93 16.43 -16.40
N PRO A 217 -13.61 17.41 -17.02
CA PRO A 217 -13.49 17.65 -18.45
C PRO A 217 -12.02 17.90 -18.78
N SER A 218 -11.50 17.20 -19.80
CA SER A 218 -10.15 17.46 -20.31
C SER A 218 -10.06 18.96 -20.55
N PRO A 219 -9.04 19.66 -20.00
CA PRO A 219 -8.88 21.09 -20.28
C PRO A 219 -8.89 21.21 -21.81
N ALA A 220 -9.89 21.93 -22.34
CA ALA A 220 -10.04 22.11 -23.76
C ALA A 220 -8.67 22.53 -24.27
N ALA A 221 -8.12 21.77 -25.22
CA ALA A 221 -6.85 22.11 -25.85
C ALA A 221 -6.92 23.61 -26.16
N PRO A 222 -5.97 24.44 -25.68
CA PRO A 222 -6.03 25.88 -25.90
C PRO A 222 -6.29 26.07 -27.37
N ARG A 223 -7.47 26.61 -27.71
CA ARG A 223 -7.84 26.87 -29.09
C ARG A 223 -6.68 27.70 -29.64
N VAL A 224 -5.97 27.15 -30.61
CA VAL A 224 -4.95 27.85 -31.40
C VAL A 224 -5.68 28.87 -32.26
N ALA A 225 -6.30 29.85 -31.59
CA ALA A 225 -7.12 30.90 -32.14
C ALA A 225 -6.57 32.22 -31.58
N ALA A 226 -5.30 32.49 -31.90
CA ALA A 226 -4.68 33.81 -31.83
C ALA A 226 -3.46 33.88 -32.77
N GLN A 227 -3.54 33.22 -33.93
CA GLN A 227 -2.67 33.45 -35.08
C GLN A 227 -3.54 33.64 -36.32
N ALA A 228 -4.33 34.71 -36.33
CA ALA A 228 -4.92 35.32 -37.52
C ALA A 228 -5.65 36.61 -37.10
N SER A 229 -4.88 37.65 -36.77
CA SER A 229 -5.32 39.06 -36.87
C SER A 229 -4.09 39.96 -36.88
#